data_AF-A0A9E2MKL1-F1
#
_entry.id   AF-A0A9E2MKL1-F1
#
_cell.length_a   1.000
_cell.length_b   1.000
_cell.length_c   1.000
_cell.angle_alpha   90.00
_cell.angle_beta   90.00
_cell.angle_gamma   90.00
#
_symmetry.space_group_name_H-M   'P 1'
#
loop_
_entity.id
_entity.type
_entity.pdbx_description
1 polymer ?
#
loop_
_entity_poly.entity_id
_entity_poly.type
_entity_poly.pdbx_seq_one_letter_code
_entity_poly.pdbx_strand_id
1 'polypeptide(L)'
;MKRKLQQLKKNIITADNIMYALIISLLAIFSPDLVLMGVYAFLYPYFWFTRRTHVFPHLYISSAIALCWMLIAKEQYGYNQEMLVIVEINIFALCAWALGLFAIYLIYSYWADRLKYKELRKKTLLFVVIYWVLILSAETIAYHVFNFRNISTEIYAGLPVCDCIHAPGWMQASYLILGLIYFAICELIGLKNPYQIKKK
;
A
#
# COMPACT_ATOMS: atom_id res chain seq x y z
N MET A 1 12.76 -0.50 33.75
CA MET A 1 12.31 0.20 32.51
C MET A 1 12.55 -0.59 31.22
N LYS A 2 13.77 -1.09 30.93
CA LYS A 2 14.09 -1.84 29.68
C LYS A 2 13.19 -3.07 29.41
N ARG A 3 12.90 -3.90 30.43
CA ARG A 3 12.03 -5.09 30.29
C ARG A 3 10.59 -4.75 29.87
N LYS A 4 9.97 -3.72 30.47
CA LYS A 4 8.61 -3.26 30.10
C LYS A 4 8.53 -2.81 28.64
N LEU A 5 9.57 -2.10 28.16
CA LEU A 5 9.65 -1.67 26.76
C LEU A 5 9.81 -2.84 25.78
N GLN A 6 10.63 -3.84 26.13
CA GLN A 6 10.79 -5.05 25.32
C GLN A 6 9.48 -5.84 25.23
N GLN A 7 8.76 -5.97 26.35
CA GLN A 7 7.46 -6.64 26.37
C GLN A 7 6.43 -5.91 25.49
N LEU A 8 6.35 -4.58 25.60
CA LEU A 8 5.46 -3.77 24.76
C LEU A 8 5.77 -3.97 23.27
N LYS A 9 7.05 -3.93 22.88
CA LYS A 9 7.47 -4.17 21.49
C LYS A 9 7.06 -5.56 21.00
N LYS A 10 7.27 -6.60 21.82
CA LYS A 10 6.86 -7.97 21.48
C LYS A 10 5.35 -8.05 21.25
N ASN A 11 4.55 -7.47 22.15
CA ASN A 11 3.09 -7.45 22.03
C ASN A 11 2.62 -6.74 20.75
N ILE A 12 3.27 -5.63 20.36
CA ILE A 12 2.93 -4.90 19.13
C ILE A 12 3.22 -5.77 17.89
N ILE A 13 4.39 -6.42 17.82
CA ILE A 13 4.74 -7.31 16.70
C ILE A 13 3.74 -8.47 16.61
N THR A 14 3.36 -9.06 17.74
CA THR A 14 2.32 -10.09 17.77
C THR A 14 0.99 -9.56 17.24
N ALA A 15 0.57 -8.35 17.65
CA ALA A 15 -0.65 -7.73 17.15
C ALA A 15 -0.59 -7.42 15.64
N ASP A 16 0.53 -6.91 15.13
CA ASP A 16 0.75 -6.67 13.70
C ASP A 16 0.61 -8.00 12.92
N ASN A 17 1.22 -9.10 13.40
CA ASN A 17 1.12 -10.42 12.77
C ASN A 17 -0.30 -11.00 12.78
N ILE A 18 -1.02 -10.87 13.90
CA ILE A 18 -2.42 -11.30 13.99
C ILE A 18 -3.28 -10.51 13.01
N MET A 19 -3.06 -9.20 12.90
CA MET A 19 -3.77 -8.35 11.96
C MET A 19 -3.52 -8.80 10.51
N TYR A 20 -2.27 -9.08 10.11
CA TYR A 20 -1.99 -9.59 8.76
C TYR A 20 -2.67 -10.94 8.47
N ALA A 21 -2.60 -11.88 9.41
CA ALA A 21 -3.26 -13.18 9.26
C ALA A 21 -4.78 -13.01 9.11
N LEU A 22 -5.38 -12.15 9.94
CA LEU A 22 -6.80 -11.85 9.87
C LEU A 22 -7.19 -11.22 8.53
N ILE A 23 -6.42 -10.25 8.02
CA ILE A 23 -6.69 -9.62 6.72
C ILE A 23 -6.69 -10.66 5.60
N ILE A 24 -5.68 -11.54 5.55
CA ILE A 24 -5.59 -12.60 4.55
C ILE A 24 -6.78 -13.56 4.65
N SER A 25 -7.15 -13.96 5.87
CA SER A 25 -8.32 -14.82 6.09
C SER A 25 -9.63 -14.13 5.67
N LEU A 26 -9.79 -12.83 5.95
CA LEU A 26 -10.98 -12.07 5.59
C LEU A 26 -11.09 -11.89 4.07
N LEU A 27 -9.98 -11.69 3.35
CA LEU A 27 -9.96 -11.63 1.88
C LEU A 27 -10.44 -12.93 1.21
N ALA A 28 -10.34 -14.06 1.90
CA ALA A 28 -10.83 -15.34 1.39
C ALA A 28 -12.34 -15.56 1.62
N ILE A 29 -12.97 -14.77 2.50
CA ILE A 29 -14.35 -14.97 2.96
C ILE A 29 -15.27 -13.83 2.50
N PHE A 30 -14.78 -12.59 2.55
CA PHE A 30 -15.54 -11.38 2.26
C PHE A 30 -15.08 -10.73 0.97
N SER A 31 -15.93 -9.87 0.41
CA SER A 31 -15.58 -9.13 -0.79
C SER A 31 -14.36 -8.21 -0.52
N PRO A 32 -13.38 -8.15 -1.44
CA PRO A 32 -12.12 -7.46 -1.19
C PRO A 32 -12.27 -5.97 -0.93
N ASP A 33 -13.23 -5.32 -1.58
CA ASP A 33 -13.58 -3.91 -1.35
C ASP A 33 -13.95 -3.64 0.11
N LEU A 34 -14.82 -4.46 0.70
CA LEU A 34 -15.24 -4.36 2.10
C LEU A 34 -14.07 -4.65 3.05
N VAL A 35 -13.25 -5.64 2.74
CA VAL A 35 -12.07 -5.97 3.56
C VAL A 35 -11.08 -4.83 3.56
N LEU A 36 -10.69 -4.31 2.38
CA LEU A 36 -9.72 -3.21 2.29
C LEU A 36 -10.25 -1.91 2.89
N MET A 37 -11.53 -1.60 2.70
CA MET A 37 -12.18 -0.46 3.35
C MET A 37 -12.17 -0.63 4.88
N GLY A 38 -12.51 -1.82 5.38
CA GLY A 38 -12.47 -2.15 6.80
C GLY A 38 -11.07 -2.03 7.39
N VAL A 39 -10.04 -2.53 6.69
CA VAL A 39 -8.63 -2.37 7.07
C VAL A 39 -8.25 -0.91 7.13
N TYR A 40 -8.55 -0.15 6.08
CA TYR A 40 -8.25 1.27 6.02
C TYR A 40 -8.87 2.04 7.19
N ALA A 41 -10.14 1.80 7.50
CA ALA A 41 -10.82 2.39 8.64
C ALA A 41 -10.21 1.94 9.99
N PHE A 42 -9.87 0.66 10.11
CA PHE A 42 -9.32 0.06 11.34
C PHE A 42 -7.90 0.52 11.68
N LEU A 43 -7.09 0.91 10.69
CA LEU A 43 -5.73 1.41 10.92
C LEU A 43 -5.71 2.66 11.82
N TYR A 44 -6.74 3.50 11.76
CA TYR A 44 -6.85 4.70 12.61
C TYR A 44 -6.91 4.39 14.11
N PRO A 45 -7.93 3.67 14.61
CA PRO A 45 -7.97 3.29 16.03
C PRO A 45 -6.77 2.41 16.39
N TYR A 46 -6.31 1.55 15.49
CA TYR A 46 -5.15 0.68 15.73
C TYR A 46 -3.86 1.48 16.03
N PHE A 47 -3.51 2.45 15.19
CA PHE A 47 -2.33 3.29 15.41
C PHE A 47 -2.50 4.24 16.59
N TRP A 48 -3.72 4.67 16.88
CA TRP A 48 -4.03 5.43 18.09
C TRP A 48 -3.75 4.62 19.36
N PHE A 49 -4.33 3.42 19.49
CA PHE A 49 -4.17 2.56 20.66
C PHE A 49 -2.72 2.06 20.83
N THR A 50 -2.00 1.83 19.73
CA THR A 50 -0.58 1.46 19.77
C THR A 50 0.37 2.66 19.92
N ARG A 51 -0.16 3.89 20.05
CA ARG A 51 0.59 5.15 20.19
C ARG A 51 1.58 5.40 19.04
N ARG A 52 1.25 4.94 17.83
CA ARG A 52 2.02 5.12 16.60
C ARG A 52 1.48 6.28 15.75
N THR A 53 0.95 7.33 16.36
CA THR A 53 0.26 8.43 15.65
C THR A 53 1.14 9.18 14.65
N HIS A 54 2.47 9.07 14.75
CA HIS A 54 3.41 9.64 13.76
C HIS A 54 3.33 8.96 12.37
N VAL A 55 2.63 7.84 12.24
CA VAL A 55 2.39 7.18 10.94
C VAL A 55 1.22 7.79 10.17
N PHE A 56 0.33 8.55 10.82
CA PHE A 56 -0.84 9.13 10.15
C PHE A 56 -0.51 10.04 8.97
N PRO A 57 0.51 10.92 9.02
CA PRO A 57 0.89 11.71 7.85
C PRO A 57 1.21 10.86 6.62
N HIS A 58 1.85 9.71 6.81
CA HIS A 58 2.16 8.78 5.70
C HIS A 58 0.89 8.22 5.07
N LEU A 59 -0.08 7.81 5.90
CA LEU A 59 -1.38 7.30 5.44
C LEU A 59 -2.21 8.40 4.77
N TYR A 60 -2.21 9.63 5.29
CA TYR A 60 -2.94 10.74 4.66
C TYR A 60 -2.38 11.09 3.28
N ILE A 61 -1.05 11.13 3.13
CA ILE A 61 -0.43 11.42 1.84
C ILE A 61 -0.70 10.28 0.84
N SER A 62 -0.57 9.02 1.24
CA SER A 62 -0.88 7.91 0.33
C SER A 62 -2.34 7.92 -0.11
N SER A 63 -3.25 8.28 0.80
CA SER A 63 -4.68 8.39 0.51
C SER A 63 -5.01 9.55 -0.41
N ALA A 64 -4.34 10.70 -0.23
CA ALA A 64 -4.48 11.84 -1.14
C ALA A 64 -3.99 11.49 -2.56
N ILE A 65 -2.85 10.80 -2.68
CA ILE A 65 -2.34 10.33 -3.98
C ILE A 65 -3.30 9.33 -4.61
N ALA A 66 -3.79 8.35 -3.83
CA ALA A 66 -4.76 7.36 -4.31
C ALA A 66 -6.06 8.03 -4.78
N LEU A 67 -6.57 9.02 -4.05
CA LEU A 67 -7.75 9.77 -4.45
C LEU A 67 -7.52 10.55 -5.74
N CYS A 68 -6.42 11.29 -5.86
CA CYS A 68 -6.06 12.00 -7.09
C CYS A 68 -5.94 11.04 -8.27
N TRP A 69 -5.32 9.88 -8.06
CA TRP A 69 -5.22 8.83 -9.06
C TRP A 69 -6.59 8.31 -9.49
N MET A 70 -7.46 7.99 -8.54
CA MET A 70 -8.81 7.52 -8.84
C MET A 70 -9.65 8.57 -9.57
N LEU A 71 -9.48 9.86 -9.27
CA LEU A 71 -10.16 10.92 -10.01
C LEU A 71 -9.73 10.99 -11.49
N ILE A 72 -8.47 10.66 -11.79
CA ILE A 72 -7.92 10.63 -13.15
C ILE A 72 -8.29 9.34 -13.88
N ALA A 73 -8.21 8.20 -13.20
CA ALA A 73 -8.28 6.87 -13.80
C ALA A 73 -9.60 6.13 -13.56
N LYS A 74 -10.61 6.74 -12.93
CA LYS A 74 -11.88 6.07 -12.53
C LYS A 74 -12.54 5.25 -13.64
N GLU A 75 -12.57 5.77 -14.86
CA GLU A 75 -13.21 5.10 -16.02
C GLU A 75 -12.46 3.83 -16.45
N GLN A 76 -11.19 3.72 -16.04
CA GLN A 76 -10.33 2.58 -16.34
C GLN A 76 -10.37 1.52 -15.24
N TYR A 77 -11.17 1.68 -14.18
CA TYR A 77 -11.28 0.72 -13.08
C TYR A 77 -12.64 0.02 -13.07
N GLY A 78 -12.77 -1.01 -13.90
CA GLY A 78 -13.93 -1.91 -13.91
C GLY A 78 -13.47 -3.34 -13.77
N TYR A 79 -13.95 -4.05 -12.74
CA TYR A 79 -13.50 -5.40 -12.44
C TYR A 79 -14.51 -6.45 -12.91
N ASN A 80 -14.03 -7.66 -13.18
CA ASN A 80 -14.88 -8.83 -13.48
C ASN A 80 -15.67 -9.37 -12.27
N GLN A 81 -15.62 -8.67 -11.14
CA GLN A 81 -16.34 -9.00 -9.92
C GLN A 81 -17.13 -7.76 -9.49
N GLU A 82 -18.27 -7.96 -8.83
CA GLU A 82 -19.05 -6.86 -8.27
C GLU A 82 -18.23 -6.15 -7.19
N MET A 83 -17.97 -4.86 -7.40
CA MET A 83 -17.19 -4.01 -6.50
C MET A 83 -18.02 -2.79 -6.13
N LEU A 84 -17.89 -2.34 -4.89
CA LEU A 84 -18.51 -1.12 -4.43
C LEU A 84 -17.95 0.09 -5.18
N VAL A 85 -18.85 0.85 -5.80
CA VAL A 85 -18.56 2.11 -6.48
C VAL A 85 -19.35 3.23 -5.80
N ILE A 86 -18.66 4.29 -5.38
CA ILE A 86 -19.28 5.48 -4.76
C ILE A 86 -18.86 6.70 -5.58
N VAL A 87 -19.84 7.43 -6.13
CA VAL A 87 -19.59 8.60 -7.00
C VAL A 87 -18.60 8.25 -8.13
N GLU A 88 -18.85 7.14 -8.83
CA GLU A 88 -18.01 6.61 -9.92
C GLU A 88 -16.58 6.20 -9.51
N ILE A 89 -16.24 6.24 -8.22
CA ILE A 89 -14.94 5.79 -7.72
C ILE A 89 -15.08 4.36 -7.23
N ASN A 90 -14.29 3.46 -7.81
CA ASN A 90 -14.16 2.10 -7.33
C ASN A 90 -13.43 2.09 -5.96
N ILE A 91 -14.13 1.67 -4.91
CA ILE A 91 -13.63 1.71 -3.53
C ILE A 91 -12.50 0.71 -3.30
N PHE A 92 -12.56 -0.46 -3.93
CA PHE A 92 -11.46 -1.42 -3.89
C PHE A 92 -10.17 -0.78 -4.40
N ALA A 93 -10.19 -0.20 -5.60
CA ALA A 93 -9.02 0.43 -6.19
C ALA A 93 -8.50 1.59 -5.33
N LEU A 94 -9.39 2.46 -4.82
CA LEU A 94 -9.01 3.56 -3.94
C LEU A 94 -8.28 3.08 -2.67
N CYS A 95 -8.87 2.12 -1.95
CA CYS A 95 -8.29 1.58 -0.73
C CYS A 95 -7.03 0.77 -1.00
N ALA A 96 -6.99 -0.03 -2.07
CA ALA A 96 -5.82 -0.80 -2.47
C ALA A 96 -4.61 0.10 -2.76
N TRP A 97 -4.81 1.20 -3.50
CA TRP A 97 -3.74 2.17 -3.75
C TRP A 97 -3.27 2.86 -2.47
N ALA A 98 -4.20 3.35 -1.65
CA ALA A 98 -3.87 4.04 -0.41
C ALA A 98 -3.09 3.15 0.58
N LEU A 99 -3.56 1.91 0.77
CA LEU A 99 -2.95 0.92 1.66
C LEU A 99 -1.66 0.36 1.09
N GLY A 100 -1.60 0.07 -0.22
CA GLY A 100 -0.43 -0.47 -0.89
C GLY A 100 0.75 0.49 -0.84
N LEU A 101 0.55 1.76 -1.22
CA LEU A 101 1.58 2.79 -1.12
C LEU A 101 2.09 2.94 0.32
N PHE A 102 1.17 3.05 1.28
CA PHE A 102 1.49 3.16 2.70
C PHE A 102 2.31 1.95 3.19
N ALA A 103 1.86 0.73 2.92
CA ALA A 103 2.53 -0.50 3.31
C ALA A 103 3.93 -0.62 2.72
N ILE A 104 4.10 -0.30 1.42
CA ILE A 104 5.39 -0.31 0.76
C ILE A 104 6.37 0.65 1.44
N TYR A 105 5.91 1.85 1.81
CA TYR A 105 6.77 2.81 2.51
C TYR A 105 7.15 2.35 3.92
N LEU A 106 6.25 1.65 4.63
CA LEU A 106 6.60 1.01 5.91
C LEU A 106 7.69 -0.06 5.73
N ILE A 107 7.56 -0.93 4.72
CA ILE A 107 8.54 -1.99 4.41
C ILE A 107 9.88 -1.37 4.03
N TYR A 108 9.88 -0.37 3.15
CA TYR A 108 11.06 0.41 2.81
C TYR A 108 11.72 1.02 4.04
N SER A 109 10.94 1.68 4.91
CA SER A 109 11.45 2.38 6.08
C SER A 109 12.13 1.44 7.08
N TYR A 110 11.59 0.23 7.23
CA TYR A 110 12.20 -0.85 8.02
C TYR A 110 13.58 -1.23 7.48
N TRP A 111 13.67 -1.53 6.18
CA TRP A 111 14.92 -1.96 5.55
C TRP A 111 15.95 -0.83 5.48
N ALA A 112 15.54 0.40 5.19
CA ALA A 112 16.42 1.56 5.16
C ALA A 112 17.07 1.83 6.53
N ASP A 113 16.31 1.70 7.63
CA ASP A 113 16.83 1.81 8.99
C ASP A 113 17.79 0.66 9.32
N ARG A 114 17.41 -0.59 8.97
CA ARG A 114 18.24 -1.79 9.21
C ARG A 114 19.57 -1.75 8.46
N LEU A 115 19.57 -1.27 7.22
CA LEU A 115 20.75 -1.09 6.37
C LEU A 115 21.50 0.22 6.64
N LYS A 116 20.96 1.08 7.51
CA LYS A 116 21.53 2.38 7.90
C LYS A 116 21.78 3.32 6.70
N TYR A 117 20.91 3.28 5.70
CA TYR A 117 21.03 4.13 4.52
C TYR A 117 20.64 5.57 4.84
N LYS A 118 21.64 6.46 4.76
CA LYS A 118 21.47 7.92 4.97
C LYS A 118 21.35 8.70 3.65
N GLU A 119 22.03 8.24 2.62
CA GLU A 119 22.08 8.91 1.31
C GLU A 119 20.76 8.73 0.55
N LEU A 120 20.22 9.81 -0.02
CA LEU A 120 18.99 9.78 -0.80
C LEU A 120 19.05 8.79 -1.96
N ARG A 121 20.18 8.70 -2.68
CA ARG A 121 20.35 7.77 -3.81
C ARG A 121 20.14 6.30 -3.40
N LYS A 122 20.71 5.88 -2.26
CA LYS A 122 20.57 4.51 -1.73
C LYS A 122 19.14 4.24 -1.27
N LYS A 123 18.51 5.22 -0.64
CA LYS A 123 17.10 5.15 -0.24
C LYS A 123 16.17 5.02 -1.45
N THR A 124 16.34 5.85 -2.47
CA THR A 124 15.55 5.80 -3.71
C THR A 124 15.71 4.46 -4.39
N LEU A 125 16.95 3.97 -4.55
CA LEU A 125 17.20 2.66 -5.17
C LEU A 125 16.51 1.53 -4.40
N LEU A 126 16.64 1.52 -3.06
CA LEU A 126 15.97 0.53 -2.21
C LEU A 126 14.45 0.60 -2.36
N PHE A 127 13.88 1.81 -2.37
CA PHE A 127 12.44 2.00 -2.53
C PHE A 127 11.96 1.51 -3.90
N VAL A 128 12.65 1.86 -5.00
CA VAL A 128 12.32 1.41 -6.36
C VAL A 128 12.25 -0.12 -6.42
N VAL A 129 13.28 -0.79 -5.91
CA VAL A 129 13.34 -2.26 -5.91
C VAL A 129 12.18 -2.87 -5.12
N ILE A 130 11.93 -2.39 -3.89
CA ILE A 130 10.84 -2.88 -3.06
C ILE A 130 9.48 -2.61 -3.74
N TYR A 131 9.27 -1.40 -4.24
CA TYR A 131 8.03 -0.98 -4.87
C TYR A 131 7.71 -1.84 -6.10
N TRP A 132 8.64 -1.96 -7.05
CA TRP A 132 8.42 -2.73 -8.28
C TRP A 132 8.22 -4.21 -8.02
N VAL A 133 9.01 -4.81 -7.12
CA VAL A 133 8.82 -6.22 -6.77
C VAL A 133 7.43 -6.46 -6.16
N LEU A 134 7.01 -5.60 -5.23
CA LEU A 134 5.73 -5.79 -4.55
C LEU A 134 4.54 -5.49 -5.45
N ILE A 135 4.55 -4.42 -6.25
CA ILE A 135 3.43 -4.10 -7.15
C ILE A 135 3.27 -5.16 -8.24
N LEU A 136 4.37 -5.60 -8.88
CA LEU A 136 4.30 -6.63 -9.92
C LEU A 136 3.86 -7.98 -9.34
N SER A 137 4.32 -8.33 -8.14
CA SER A 137 3.89 -9.57 -7.46
C SER A 137 2.41 -9.51 -7.10
N ALA A 138 1.95 -8.38 -6.55
CA ALA A 138 0.54 -8.20 -6.17
C ALA A 138 -0.38 -8.29 -7.38
N GLU A 139 -0.04 -7.61 -8.49
CA GLU A 139 -0.80 -7.64 -9.74
C GLU A 139 -0.80 -9.04 -10.37
N THR A 140 0.35 -9.71 -10.38
CA THR A 140 0.45 -11.09 -10.91
C THR A 140 -0.41 -12.05 -10.10
N ILE A 141 -0.36 -11.97 -8.77
CA ILE A 141 -1.17 -12.82 -7.88
C ILE A 141 -2.65 -12.50 -8.03
N ALA A 142 -3.02 -11.21 -8.02
CA ALA A 142 -4.41 -10.78 -8.20
C ALA A 142 -4.98 -11.31 -9.53
N TYR A 143 -4.23 -11.15 -10.62
CA TYR A 143 -4.67 -11.53 -11.96
C TYR A 143 -4.71 -13.04 -12.18
N HIS A 144 -3.61 -13.75 -11.91
CA HIS A 144 -3.46 -15.18 -12.26
C HIS A 144 -3.95 -16.15 -11.18
N VAL A 145 -3.93 -15.75 -9.90
CA VAL A 145 -4.33 -16.63 -8.79
C VAL A 145 -5.75 -16.35 -8.35
N PHE A 146 -6.09 -15.08 -8.13
CA PHE A 146 -7.41 -14.69 -7.62
C PHE A 146 -8.40 -14.29 -8.72
N ASN A 147 -7.96 -14.28 -9.99
CA ASN A 147 -8.79 -13.91 -11.14
C ASN A 147 -9.45 -12.52 -10.99
N PHE A 148 -8.76 -11.57 -10.36
CA PHE A 148 -9.13 -10.15 -10.36
C PHE A 148 -8.67 -9.52 -11.66
N ARG A 149 -9.59 -9.36 -12.61
CA ARG A 149 -9.29 -8.77 -13.92
C ARG A 149 -9.97 -7.42 -14.07
N ASN A 150 -9.21 -6.46 -14.57
CA ASN A 150 -9.75 -5.16 -14.96
C ASN A 150 -10.31 -5.26 -16.38
N ILE A 151 -11.61 -5.53 -16.48
CA ILE A 151 -12.32 -5.72 -17.75
C ILE A 151 -12.42 -4.44 -18.56
N SER A 152 -12.37 -3.26 -17.91
CA SER A 152 -12.40 -1.97 -18.62
C SER A 152 -11.18 -1.79 -19.53
N THR A 153 -10.09 -2.49 -19.25
CA THR A 153 -8.81 -2.29 -19.93
C THR A 153 -8.20 -3.59 -20.47
N GLU A 154 -8.95 -4.70 -20.47
CA GLU A 154 -8.48 -6.03 -20.93
C GLU A 154 -8.08 -6.04 -22.42
N ILE A 155 -8.59 -5.10 -23.22
CA ILE A 155 -8.23 -4.95 -24.64
C ILE A 155 -6.76 -4.53 -24.86
N TYR A 156 -6.11 -3.95 -23.86
CA TYR A 156 -4.74 -3.49 -23.96
C TYR A 156 -3.76 -4.64 -23.68
N ALA A 157 -2.61 -4.63 -24.34
CA ALA A 157 -1.56 -5.59 -24.04
C ALA A 157 -1.08 -5.42 -22.59
N GLY A 158 -0.88 -6.54 -21.89
CA GLY A 158 -0.29 -6.56 -20.56
C GLY A 158 1.21 -6.20 -20.59
N LEU A 159 1.81 -6.04 -19.42
CA LEU A 159 3.26 -5.85 -19.32
C LEU A 159 4.02 -7.08 -19.83
N PRO A 160 5.15 -6.91 -20.55
CA PRO A 160 5.84 -7.98 -21.28
C PRO A 160 6.46 -9.10 -20.41
N VAL A 161 6.36 -9.03 -19.08
CA VAL A 161 6.97 -9.99 -18.15
C VAL A 161 5.93 -10.76 -17.31
N CYS A 162 4.84 -10.12 -16.91
CA CYS A 162 3.84 -10.72 -16.01
C CYS A 162 2.50 -11.01 -16.70
N ASP A 163 2.29 -10.51 -17.92
CA ASP A 163 0.97 -10.50 -18.59
C ASP A 163 -0.13 -10.00 -17.64
N CYS A 164 0.16 -8.86 -17.02
CA CYS A 164 -0.66 -8.20 -16.01
C CYS A 164 -0.66 -6.69 -16.28
N ILE A 165 -1.57 -5.94 -15.64
CA ILE A 165 -1.75 -4.50 -15.90
C ILE A 165 -2.06 -4.23 -17.39
N HIS A 166 -3.08 -4.91 -17.92
CA HIS A 166 -3.67 -4.60 -19.22
C HIS A 166 -4.28 -3.20 -19.13
N ALA A 167 -3.59 -2.18 -19.63
CA ALA A 167 -3.99 -0.77 -19.52
C ALA A 167 -3.32 0.08 -20.60
N PRO A 168 -3.83 1.28 -20.92
CA PRO A 168 -3.12 2.23 -21.77
C PRO A 168 -1.70 2.49 -21.25
N GLY A 169 -0.74 2.76 -22.16
CA GLY A 169 0.67 2.93 -21.79
C GLY A 169 0.92 4.01 -20.72
N TRP A 170 0.13 5.08 -20.69
CA TRP A 170 0.24 6.12 -19.65
C TRP A 170 -0.13 5.61 -18.26
N MET A 171 -1.10 4.69 -18.19
CA MET A 171 -1.56 4.08 -16.95
C MET A 171 -0.55 3.05 -16.47
N GLN A 172 -0.01 2.21 -17.38
CA GLN A 172 1.10 1.31 -17.08
C GLN A 172 2.32 2.05 -16.52
N ALA A 173 2.70 3.17 -17.14
CA ALA A 173 3.79 4.02 -16.64
C ALA A 173 3.47 4.60 -15.24
N SER A 174 2.22 5.05 -15.05
CA SER A 174 1.76 5.59 -13.76
C SER A 174 1.81 4.54 -12.65
N TYR A 175 1.44 3.29 -12.94
CA TYR A 175 1.60 2.17 -12.01
C TYR A 175 3.05 2.00 -11.53
N LEU A 176 4.05 2.26 -12.38
CA LEU A 176 5.46 2.14 -12.01
C LEU A 176 6.04 3.40 -11.35
N ILE A 177 5.37 4.55 -11.48
CA ILE A 177 5.87 5.86 -11.04
C ILE A 177 5.17 6.37 -9.76
N LEU A 178 3.91 6.02 -9.50
CA LEU A 178 3.13 6.54 -8.37
C LEU A 178 3.82 6.29 -7.01
N GLY A 179 4.42 5.11 -6.82
CA GLY A 179 5.24 4.83 -5.65
C GLY A 179 6.41 5.81 -5.48
N LEU A 180 7.09 6.17 -6.55
CA LEU A 180 8.22 7.10 -6.54
C LEU A 180 7.77 8.53 -6.22
N ILE A 181 6.62 8.95 -6.75
CA ILE A 181 6.00 10.24 -6.40
C ILE A 181 5.70 10.28 -4.90
N TYR A 182 5.06 9.22 -4.37
CA TYR A 182 4.77 9.11 -2.95
C TYR A 182 6.04 9.17 -2.08
N PHE A 183 7.05 8.39 -2.43
CA PHE A 183 8.34 8.39 -1.75
C PHE A 183 9.00 9.77 -1.75
N ALA A 184 9.04 10.43 -2.92
CA ALA A 184 9.62 11.76 -3.06
C ALA A 184 8.91 12.80 -2.19
N ILE A 185 7.57 12.80 -2.17
CA ILE A 185 6.79 13.68 -1.31
C ILE A 185 7.14 13.46 0.17
N CYS A 186 7.21 12.20 0.61
CA CYS A 186 7.54 11.89 2.01
C CYS A 186 8.94 12.34 2.41
N GLU A 187 9.95 12.15 1.55
CA GLU A 187 11.32 12.62 1.81
C GLU A 187 11.44 14.14 1.74
N LEU A 188 10.76 14.81 0.80
CA LEU A 188 10.75 16.28 0.68
C LEU A 188 10.13 16.98 1.89
N ILE A 189 9.04 16.42 2.44
CA ILE A 189 8.41 16.91 3.66
C ILE A 189 9.26 16.57 4.91
N GLY A 190 10.22 15.64 4.78
CA GLY A 190 11.05 15.19 5.90
C GLY A 190 10.24 14.40 6.92
N LEU A 191 9.30 13.56 6.46
CA LEU A 191 8.50 12.74 7.36
C LEU A 191 9.38 11.82 8.21
N LYS A 192 9.00 11.70 9.48
CA LYS A 192 9.71 10.83 10.42
C LYS A 192 9.60 9.37 9.99
N ASN A 193 10.69 8.62 10.12
CA ASN A 193 10.68 7.19 9.85
C ASN A 193 9.63 6.50 10.75
N PRO A 194 8.66 5.79 10.16
CA PRO A 194 7.55 5.17 10.88
C PRO A 194 7.99 4.09 11.90
N TYR A 195 9.19 3.53 11.77
CA TYR A 195 9.73 2.54 12.72
C TYR A 195 10.43 3.16 13.94
N GLN A 196 10.77 4.45 13.91
CA GLN A 196 11.46 5.10 15.01
C GLN A 196 10.49 5.45 16.15
N ILE A 197 10.21 4.46 17.01
CA ILE A 197 9.51 4.70 18.28
C ILE A 197 10.43 5.57 19.15
N LYS A 198 10.14 6.87 19.25
CA LYS A 198 10.81 7.75 20.21
C LYS A 198 10.65 7.15 21.61
N LYS A 199 11.78 6.98 22.31
CA LYS A 199 11.74 6.87 23.77
C LYS A 199 11.26 8.24 24.27
N LYS A 200 10.04 8.32 24.77
CA LYS A 200 9.69 9.38 25.72
C LYS A 200 10.40 9.09 27.03
#